data_AF-A0A6A5A871-F1
#
_entry.id   AF-A0A6A5A871-F1
#
_cell.length_a   1.000
_cell.length_b   1.000
_cell.length_c   1.000
_cell.angle_alpha   90.00
_cell.angle_beta   90.00
_cell.angle_gamma   90.00
#
_symmetry.space_group_name_H-M   'P 1'
#
loop_
_entity.id
_entity.type
_entity.pdbx_description
1 polymer ?
#
loop_
_entity_poly.entity_id
_entity_poly.type
_entity_poly.pdbx_seq_one_letter_code
_entity_poly.pdbx_strand_id
1 'polypeptide(L)'
;MNIGGTTTPAALPIGNVQVTRTAINVNQGYQWTVTFVSTLRNLPMLQLSVATTTGGAGIQSRVFEAVAGVAGGATTSPGTPEVQVLTLTHPTAAQAITGFFRASFMGSSWSTYIPATASATFVQNVLQELFTIGRVTVNPITSANFPANTIAWAITFNSIVGNVPALTVDATKLLPATSVARVYDGNNVVLPTGAWCTTLDLVCQAIYTYVRIGEQAVDYGFYDTNVPTVLTYTVMGLTTGTSYYSSVTAANALGLGPRAASFPPSIIPPKQVPSQPTS
;
A
#
# COMPACT_ATOMS: atom_id res chain seq x y z
N MET A 1 -9.33 6.06 -26.88
CA MET A 1 -9.39 4.58 -26.76
C MET A 1 -9.98 4.30 -25.39
N ASN A 2 -11.21 3.79 -25.34
CA ASN A 2 -11.85 3.46 -24.05
C ASN A 2 -11.28 2.13 -23.57
N ILE A 3 -10.60 2.16 -22.43
CA ILE A 3 -10.13 0.96 -21.74
C ILE A 3 -11.25 0.61 -20.74
N GLY A 4 -11.98 -0.46 -21.00
CA GLY A 4 -13.07 -0.93 -20.14
C GLY A 4 -14.37 -1.13 -20.91
N GLY A 5 -14.59 -2.36 -21.40
CA GLY A 5 -15.88 -2.78 -21.92
C GLY A 5 -16.33 -4.02 -21.15
N THR A 6 -17.38 -3.88 -20.33
CA THR A 6 -18.19 -5.02 -19.90
C THR A 6 -19.30 -5.25 -20.93
N THR A 7 -19.81 -6.48 -21.03
CA THR A 7 -20.91 -6.87 -21.93
C THR A 7 -22.26 -6.21 -21.61
N THR A 8 -22.30 -5.37 -20.58
CA THR A 8 -23.39 -4.46 -20.24
C THR A 8 -22.83 -3.02 -20.20
N PRO A 9 -23.50 -2.03 -20.82
CA PRO A 9 -23.10 -0.63 -20.77
C PRO A 9 -23.45 -0.05 -19.38
N ALA A 10 -22.73 -0.48 -18.36
CA ALA A 10 -22.76 0.09 -17.02
C ALA A 10 -21.45 0.86 -16.81
N ALA A 11 -21.56 2.06 -16.23
CA ALA A 11 -20.51 2.98 -15.80
C ALA A 11 -19.07 2.53 -16.10
N LEU A 12 -18.37 3.26 -16.97
CA LEU A 12 -16.93 3.06 -17.17
C LEU A 12 -16.23 3.15 -15.81
N PRO A 13 -15.64 2.07 -15.29
CA PRO A 13 -15.09 2.05 -13.93
C PRO A 13 -13.84 2.93 -13.78
N ILE A 14 -13.25 3.32 -14.91
CA ILE A 14 -12.10 4.21 -15.01
C ILE A 14 -12.59 5.48 -15.71
N GLY A 15 -12.27 6.64 -15.13
CA GLY A 15 -12.60 7.95 -15.69
C GLY A 15 -11.88 8.25 -17.00
N ASN A 16 -11.66 9.52 -17.30
CA ASN A 16 -11.00 9.94 -18.54
C ASN A 16 -9.56 9.41 -18.58
N VAL A 17 -9.12 8.93 -19.75
CA VAL A 17 -7.74 8.47 -19.98
C VAL A 17 -7.09 9.37 -21.01
N GLN A 18 -5.93 9.94 -20.66
CA GLN A 18 -5.10 10.70 -21.59
C GLN A 18 -4.00 9.79 -22.13
N VAL A 19 -3.75 9.85 -23.43
CA VAL A 19 -2.72 9.02 -24.07
C VAL A 19 -1.86 9.91 -24.96
N THR A 20 -0.54 9.86 -24.77
CA THR A 20 0.43 10.47 -25.66
C THR A 20 1.35 9.39 -26.22
N ARG A 21 1.83 9.56 -27.45
CA ARG A 21 2.73 8.61 -28.12
C ARG A 21 3.98 9.34 -28.59
N THR A 22 5.14 8.74 -28.35
CA THR A 22 6.43 9.21 -28.83
C THR A 22 7.14 8.09 -29.59
N ALA A 23 7.90 8.45 -30.63
CA ALA A 23 8.75 7.50 -31.33
C ALA A 23 10.05 7.30 -30.53
N ILE A 24 10.51 6.06 -30.44
CA ILE A 24 11.76 5.68 -29.77
C ILE A 24 12.65 4.91 -30.74
N ASN A 25 13.96 4.85 -30.46
CA ASN A 25 14.96 4.13 -31.26
C ASN A 25 14.91 4.49 -32.76
N VAL A 26 15.00 5.77 -33.11
CA VAL A 26 15.05 6.24 -34.51
C VAL A 26 13.91 5.65 -35.36
N ASN A 27 12.67 5.79 -34.89
CA ASN A 27 11.43 5.27 -35.53
C ASN A 27 11.29 3.74 -35.56
N GLN A 28 12.07 2.99 -34.78
CA GLN A 28 11.96 1.52 -34.68
C GLN A 28 11.04 1.06 -33.55
N GLY A 29 10.49 1.98 -32.74
CA GLY A 29 9.52 1.66 -31.71
C GLY A 29 8.65 2.84 -31.30
N TYR A 30 7.65 2.56 -30.48
CA TYR A 30 6.75 3.55 -29.91
C TYR A 30 6.70 3.41 -28.39
N GLN A 31 6.70 4.54 -27.70
CA GLN A 31 6.38 4.63 -26.28
C GLN A 31 5.06 5.38 -26.14
N TRP A 32 4.12 4.78 -25.43
CA TRP A 32 2.86 5.42 -25.06
C TRP A 32 2.89 5.78 -23.58
N THR A 33 2.57 7.03 -23.26
CA THR A 33 2.29 7.46 -21.89
C THR A 33 0.78 7.50 -21.72
N VAL A 34 0.27 6.67 -20.82
CA VAL A 34 -1.16 6.56 -20.50
C VAL A 34 -1.37 7.13 -19.10
N THR A 35 -2.17 8.18 -19.00
CA THR A 35 -2.50 8.85 -17.74
C THR A 35 -3.97 8.66 -17.42
N PHE A 36 -4.25 8.05 -16.27
CA PHE A 36 -5.61 7.90 -15.75
C PHE A 36 -6.02 9.17 -15.03
N VAL A 37 -6.94 9.94 -15.60
CA VAL A 37 -7.54 11.12 -14.95
C VAL A 37 -8.71 10.63 -14.11
N SER A 38 -8.39 10.14 -12.92
CA SER A 38 -9.37 9.57 -12.00
C SER A 38 -9.15 10.07 -10.58
N THR A 39 -10.21 10.02 -9.77
CA THR A 39 -10.10 10.16 -8.31
C THR A 39 -9.68 8.85 -7.64
N LEU A 40 -9.44 7.81 -8.45
CA LEU A 40 -8.93 6.55 -7.95
C LEU A 40 -7.45 6.75 -7.59
N ARG A 41 -7.08 6.07 -6.52
CA ARG A 41 -5.77 5.99 -5.87
C ARG A 41 -4.72 5.34 -6.79
N ASN A 42 -3.63 4.84 -6.24
CA ASN A 42 -2.73 4.01 -7.03
C ASN A 42 -3.50 2.83 -7.68
N LEU A 43 -3.33 2.63 -8.98
CA LEU A 43 -4.03 1.60 -9.76
C LEU A 43 -3.07 0.46 -10.15
N PRO A 44 -3.59 -0.76 -10.42
CA PRO A 44 -2.81 -1.83 -11.00
C PRO A 44 -2.05 -1.44 -12.25
N MET A 45 -0.88 -2.07 -12.41
CA MET A 45 -0.12 -1.94 -13.64
C MET A 45 -0.94 -2.44 -14.83
N LEU A 46 -1.04 -1.60 -15.86
CA LEU A 46 -1.71 -1.93 -17.11
C LEU A 46 -1.09 -3.21 -17.72
N GLN A 47 -1.93 -4.21 -17.99
CA GLN A 47 -1.48 -5.44 -18.63
C GLN A 47 -1.48 -5.25 -20.14
N LEU A 48 -0.38 -5.65 -20.79
CA LEU A 48 -0.23 -5.63 -22.24
C LEU A 48 -0.08 -7.07 -22.74
N SER A 49 -0.96 -7.46 -23.66
CA SER A 49 -0.82 -8.69 -24.45
C SER A 49 -0.55 -8.32 -25.90
N VAL A 50 0.58 -8.78 -26.43
CA VAL A 50 0.97 -8.55 -27.83
C VAL A 50 0.55 -9.76 -28.65
N ALA A 51 -0.23 -9.53 -29.71
CA ALA A 51 -0.62 -10.58 -30.63
C ALA A 51 0.61 -11.18 -31.34
N THR A 52 0.66 -12.51 -31.38
CA THR A 52 1.77 -13.29 -31.98
C THR A 52 1.81 -13.23 -33.51
N THR A 53 0.76 -12.72 -34.16
CA THR A 53 0.67 -12.55 -35.63
C THR A 53 1.13 -11.17 -36.09
N THR A 54 2.01 -10.52 -35.34
CA THR A 54 2.65 -9.29 -35.79
C THR A 54 3.68 -9.67 -36.85
N GLY A 55 3.55 -9.16 -38.07
CA GLY A 55 4.37 -9.53 -39.24
C GLY A 55 5.87 -9.14 -39.16
N GLY A 56 6.45 -9.06 -37.96
CA GLY A 56 7.86 -8.76 -37.71
C GLY A 56 8.43 -9.62 -36.58
N ALA A 57 9.70 -10.02 -36.70
CA ALA A 57 10.42 -10.78 -35.67
C ALA A 57 11.04 -9.84 -34.62
N GLY A 58 11.13 -10.30 -33.37
CA GLY A 58 11.89 -9.59 -32.31
C GLY A 58 11.14 -8.43 -31.62
N ILE A 59 9.81 -8.38 -31.69
CA ILE A 59 9.02 -7.36 -30.98
C ILE A 59 9.14 -7.57 -29.48
N GLN A 60 9.67 -6.56 -28.80
CA GLN A 60 9.72 -6.49 -27.33
C GLN A 60 8.71 -5.46 -26.85
N SER A 61 8.06 -5.75 -25.72
CA SER A 61 7.15 -4.82 -25.09
C SER A 61 7.33 -4.87 -23.58
N ARG A 62 7.15 -3.71 -22.95
CA ARG A 62 7.21 -3.57 -21.49
C ARG A 62 6.22 -2.50 -21.07
N VAL A 63 5.51 -2.78 -19.99
CA VAL A 63 4.76 -1.77 -19.26
C VAL A 63 5.46 -1.52 -17.94
N PHE A 64 5.54 -0.27 -17.53
CA PHE A 64 5.98 0.13 -16.21
C PHE A 64 5.18 1.34 -15.77
N GLU A 65 5.04 1.50 -14.46
CA GLU A 65 4.44 2.68 -13.87
C GLU A 65 5.42 3.85 -13.90
N ALA A 66 5.03 4.96 -14.53
CA ALA A 66 5.85 6.16 -14.57
C ALA A 66 5.62 7.06 -13.35
N VAL A 67 4.35 7.20 -12.93
CA VAL A 67 3.92 7.98 -11.77
C VAL A 67 2.77 7.22 -11.11
N ALA A 68 2.92 6.89 -9.84
CA ALA A 68 1.88 6.24 -9.05
C ALA A 68 0.73 7.21 -8.75
N GLY A 69 -0.50 6.67 -8.72
CA GLY A 69 -1.64 7.42 -8.19
C GLY A 69 -1.46 7.67 -6.69
N VAL A 70 -1.78 8.86 -6.22
CA VAL A 70 -1.64 9.23 -4.81
C VAL A 70 -2.88 9.98 -4.36
N ALA A 71 -3.51 9.56 -3.26
CA ALA A 71 -4.47 10.40 -2.57
C ALA A 71 -3.75 11.41 -1.66
N GLY A 72 -4.28 12.64 -1.60
CA GLY A 72 -3.77 13.68 -0.71
C GLY A 72 -3.74 13.22 0.76
N GLY A 73 -2.71 13.63 1.49
CA GLY A 73 -2.54 13.31 2.90
C GLY A 73 -3.51 14.04 3.83
N ALA A 74 -3.67 13.50 5.03
CA ALA A 74 -4.33 14.16 6.16
C ALA A 74 -3.29 14.86 7.07
N THR A 75 -3.76 15.65 8.04
CA THR A 75 -2.91 16.32 9.04
C THR A 75 -1.99 15.36 9.81
N THR A 76 -2.41 14.10 9.95
CA THR A 76 -1.70 13.05 10.67
C THR A 76 -1.11 11.97 9.78
N SER A 77 -1.25 12.03 8.45
CA SER A 77 -0.69 11.02 7.55
C SER A 77 -0.33 11.64 6.19
N PRO A 78 0.94 11.62 5.76
CA PRO A 78 1.36 12.14 4.48
C PRO A 78 1.05 11.13 3.36
N GLY A 79 -0.24 10.97 3.07
CA GLY A 79 -0.82 10.01 2.14
C GLY A 79 -1.76 9.03 2.85
N THR A 80 -2.06 7.93 2.17
CA THR A 80 -2.91 6.86 2.70
C THR A 80 -2.06 5.84 3.47
N PRO A 81 -2.35 5.54 4.75
CA PRO A 81 -1.72 4.43 5.47
C PRO A 81 -1.95 3.09 4.79
N GLU A 82 -0.92 2.25 4.76
CA GLU A 82 -1.07 0.89 4.25
C GLU A 82 -1.94 0.04 5.16
N VAL A 83 -2.76 -0.82 4.56
CA VAL A 83 -3.51 -1.88 5.25
C VAL A 83 -3.19 -3.21 4.58
N GLN A 84 -2.42 -4.04 5.27
CA GLN A 84 -2.21 -5.44 4.89
C GLN A 84 -3.25 -6.32 5.58
N VAL A 85 -3.67 -7.40 4.93
CA VAL A 85 -4.60 -8.35 5.54
C VAL A 85 -3.93 -9.71 5.71
N LEU A 86 -3.90 -10.22 6.92
CA LEU A 86 -3.47 -11.59 7.23
C LEU A 86 -4.70 -12.48 7.33
N THR A 87 -4.73 -13.59 6.60
CA THR A 87 -5.76 -14.62 6.72
C THR A 87 -5.17 -15.95 7.13
N LEU A 88 -5.92 -16.70 7.94
CA LEU A 88 -5.75 -18.12 8.18
C LEU A 88 -6.97 -18.82 7.60
N THR A 89 -6.74 -19.77 6.70
CA THR A 89 -7.79 -20.51 6.02
C THR A 89 -7.50 -22.01 6.02
N HIS A 90 -8.54 -22.81 5.87
CA HIS A 90 -8.42 -24.25 5.66
C HIS A 90 -9.45 -24.69 4.62
N PRO A 91 -9.10 -25.57 3.66
CA PRO A 91 -9.99 -25.94 2.55
C PRO A 91 -11.31 -26.59 2.99
N THR A 92 -11.32 -27.24 4.16
CA THR A 92 -12.54 -27.77 4.78
C THR A 92 -13.07 -26.80 5.83
N ALA A 93 -14.21 -26.15 5.55
CA ALA A 93 -14.79 -25.11 6.40
C ALA A 93 -15.22 -25.58 7.80
N ALA A 94 -15.48 -26.88 7.98
CA ALA A 94 -15.83 -27.45 9.29
C ALA A 94 -14.62 -27.64 10.22
N GLN A 95 -13.39 -27.56 9.71
CA GLN A 95 -12.18 -27.73 10.50
C GLN A 95 -11.82 -26.40 11.16
N ALA A 96 -11.80 -26.39 12.49
CA ALA A 96 -11.35 -25.25 13.28
C ALA A 96 -9.83 -25.08 13.15
N ILE A 97 -9.39 -23.84 12.94
CA ILE A 97 -7.97 -23.50 12.89
C ILE A 97 -7.48 -23.19 14.31
N THR A 98 -6.46 -23.91 14.75
CA THR A 98 -5.83 -23.78 16.06
C THR A 98 -4.29 -23.79 15.92
N GLY A 99 -3.56 -23.94 17.02
CA GLY A 99 -2.10 -23.90 17.01
C GLY A 99 -1.56 -22.47 16.99
N PHE A 100 -0.39 -22.28 16.41
CA PHE A 100 0.35 -21.02 16.48
C PHE A 100 0.95 -20.62 15.13
N PHE A 101 1.07 -19.32 14.92
CA PHE A 101 1.87 -18.73 13.85
C PHE A 101 2.80 -17.67 14.44
N ARG A 102 3.74 -17.17 13.65
CA ARG A 102 4.57 -16.01 14.02
C ARG A 102 4.85 -15.18 12.78
N ALA A 103 5.17 -13.91 12.96
CA ALA A 103 5.40 -12.97 11.87
C ALA A 103 6.77 -12.29 11.99
N SER A 104 7.31 -11.86 10.86
CA SER A 104 8.48 -11.00 10.78
C SER A 104 8.25 -9.91 9.73
N PHE A 105 8.91 -8.76 9.90
CA PHE A 105 8.73 -7.60 9.06
C PHE A 105 10.07 -6.92 8.76
N MET A 106 10.36 -6.60 7.49
CA MET A 106 11.56 -5.86 7.06
C MET A 106 12.88 -6.35 7.70
N GLY A 107 13.09 -7.67 7.75
CA GLY A 107 14.31 -8.26 8.31
C GLY A 107 14.36 -8.29 9.84
N SER A 108 13.24 -8.03 10.53
CA SER A 108 13.13 -8.27 11.97
C SER A 108 13.38 -9.73 12.31
N SER A 109 13.73 -9.97 13.59
CA SER A 109 13.55 -11.32 14.15
C SER A 109 12.08 -11.72 14.11
N TRP A 110 11.81 -13.02 14.17
CA TRP A 110 10.45 -13.51 14.32
C TRP A 110 9.83 -13.03 15.62
N SER A 111 8.53 -12.73 15.56
CA SER A 111 7.73 -12.46 16.75
C SER A 111 7.68 -13.67 17.67
N THR A 112 7.19 -13.44 18.89
CA THR A 112 6.69 -14.53 19.72
C THR A 112 5.57 -15.28 19.00
N TYR A 113 5.32 -16.53 19.40
CA TYR A 113 4.25 -17.35 18.81
C TYR A 113 2.88 -16.78 19.18
N ILE A 114 2.08 -16.53 18.15
CA ILE A 114 0.72 -16.01 18.23
C ILE A 114 -0.25 -17.18 18.07
N PRO A 115 -1.16 -17.42 19.03
CA PRO A 115 -2.22 -18.40 18.86
C PRO A 115 -3.09 -18.09 17.64
N ALA A 116 -3.51 -19.10 16.88
CA ALA A 116 -4.38 -18.89 15.72
C ALA A 116 -5.71 -18.21 16.07
N THR A 117 -6.21 -18.43 17.28
CA THR A 117 -7.45 -17.84 17.82
C THR A 117 -7.22 -16.56 18.63
N ALA A 118 -6.03 -15.96 18.53
CA ALA A 118 -5.68 -14.76 19.26
C ALA A 118 -6.61 -13.58 18.93
N SER A 119 -6.88 -12.75 19.95
CA SER A 119 -7.62 -11.50 19.73
C SER A 119 -6.80 -10.52 18.90
N ALA A 120 -7.47 -9.60 18.20
CA ALA A 120 -6.79 -8.57 17.41
C ALA A 120 -5.82 -7.72 18.26
N THR A 121 -6.20 -7.41 19.50
CA THR A 121 -5.33 -6.71 20.46
C THR A 121 -4.06 -7.50 20.79
N PHE A 122 -4.16 -8.82 20.94
CA PHE A 122 -3.00 -9.66 21.19
C PHE A 122 -2.07 -9.68 19.97
N VAL A 123 -2.62 -9.86 18.77
CA VAL A 123 -1.86 -9.79 17.50
C VAL A 123 -1.17 -8.43 17.38
N GLN A 124 -1.88 -7.33 17.66
CA GLN A 124 -1.33 -5.98 17.64
C GLN A 124 -0.14 -5.81 18.58
N ASN A 125 -0.26 -6.28 19.83
CA ASN A 125 0.81 -6.14 20.80
C ASN A 125 2.06 -6.92 20.37
N VAL A 126 1.89 -8.18 19.93
CA VAL A 126 3.01 -9.01 19.47
C VAL A 126 3.68 -8.42 18.23
N LEU A 127 2.90 -7.92 17.27
CA LEU A 127 3.48 -7.28 16.09
C LEU A 127 4.29 -6.04 16.47
N GLN A 128 3.80 -5.19 17.39
CA GLN A 128 4.49 -3.97 17.83
C GLN A 128 5.77 -4.22 18.65
N GLU A 129 6.09 -5.47 18.99
CA GLU A 129 7.39 -5.85 19.55
C GLU A 129 8.48 -5.95 18.46
N LEU A 130 8.09 -6.02 17.18
CA LEU A 130 9.01 -6.03 16.05
C LEU A 130 9.60 -4.63 15.84
N PHE A 131 10.92 -4.50 15.99
CA PHE A 131 11.62 -3.20 15.97
C PHE A 131 11.44 -2.39 14.67
N THR A 132 11.06 -3.03 13.57
CA THR A 132 10.88 -2.41 12.25
C THR A 132 9.44 -1.98 11.95
N ILE A 133 8.44 -2.46 12.71
CA ILE A 133 7.02 -2.29 12.32
C ILE A 133 6.45 -0.93 12.75
N GLY A 134 6.96 -0.35 13.85
CA GLY A 134 6.41 0.86 14.47
C GLY A 134 5.04 0.62 15.12
N ARG A 135 4.12 1.59 14.99
CA ARG A 135 2.73 1.46 15.45
C ARG A 135 1.84 0.90 14.36
N VAL A 136 1.07 -0.13 14.73
CA VAL A 136 0.05 -0.74 13.88
C VAL A 136 -1.29 -0.80 14.60
N THR A 137 -2.38 -0.73 13.83
CA THR A 137 -3.72 -1.02 14.33
C THR A 137 -4.18 -2.32 13.72
N VAL A 138 -4.62 -3.27 14.54
CA VAL A 138 -5.14 -4.57 14.06
C VAL A 138 -6.63 -4.64 14.33
N ASN A 139 -7.43 -4.88 13.29
CA ASN A 139 -8.87 -5.09 13.39
C ASN A 139 -9.24 -6.46 12.85
N PRO A 140 -10.12 -7.23 13.52
CA PRO A 140 -10.63 -8.47 12.96
C PRO A 140 -11.51 -8.16 11.75
N ILE A 141 -11.50 -9.05 10.76
CA ILE A 141 -12.38 -8.97 9.60
C ILE A 141 -13.38 -10.11 9.68
N THR A 142 -14.66 -9.76 9.60
CA THR A 142 -15.76 -10.72 9.48
C THR A 142 -16.51 -10.43 8.19
N SER A 143 -16.76 -11.45 7.37
CA SER A 143 -17.53 -11.33 6.14
C SER A 143 -18.39 -12.57 5.93
N ALA A 144 -19.62 -12.37 5.46
CA ALA A 144 -20.51 -13.47 5.06
C ALA A 144 -19.98 -14.26 3.85
N ASN A 145 -19.05 -13.66 3.09
CA ASN A 145 -18.41 -14.30 1.94
C ASN A 145 -17.18 -15.14 2.33
N PHE A 146 -16.82 -15.20 3.62
CA PHE A 146 -15.74 -16.06 4.08
C PHE A 146 -16.27 -17.43 4.50
N PRO A 147 -15.53 -18.51 4.24
CA PRO A 147 -15.73 -19.79 4.92
C PRO A 147 -15.76 -19.57 6.45
N ALA A 148 -16.65 -20.27 7.15
CA ALA A 148 -16.92 -20.05 8.58
C ALA A 148 -15.70 -20.17 9.51
N ASN A 149 -14.68 -20.92 9.11
CA ASN A 149 -13.42 -21.11 9.85
C ASN A 149 -12.32 -20.10 9.49
N THR A 150 -12.61 -19.12 8.64
CA THR A 150 -11.63 -18.11 8.22
C THR A 150 -11.37 -17.14 9.36
N ILE A 151 -10.10 -16.97 9.70
CA ILE A 151 -9.65 -15.95 10.65
C ILE A 151 -8.88 -14.90 9.86
N ALA A 152 -9.28 -13.65 9.96
CA ALA A 152 -8.68 -12.58 9.17
C ALA A 152 -8.49 -11.31 10.01
N TRP A 153 -7.36 -10.63 9.81
CA TRP A 153 -7.05 -9.38 10.46
C TRP A 153 -6.56 -8.34 9.45
N ALA A 154 -7.14 -7.15 9.50
CA ALA A 154 -6.62 -5.96 8.83
C ALA A 154 -5.58 -5.30 9.73
N ILE A 155 -4.36 -5.14 9.21
CA ILE A 155 -3.20 -4.57 9.89
C ILE A 155 -2.89 -3.23 9.20
N THR A 156 -3.22 -2.13 9.86
CA THR A 156 -2.96 -0.77 9.38
C THR A 156 -1.62 -0.28 9.91
N PHE A 157 -0.72 0.16 9.03
CA PHE A 157 0.57 0.73 9.38
C PHE A 157 0.42 2.24 9.63
N ASN A 158 0.53 2.67 10.89
CA ASN A 158 0.29 4.07 11.26
C ASN A 158 1.57 4.92 11.29
N SER A 159 2.71 4.29 11.57
CA SER A 159 3.98 5.02 11.69
C SER A 159 4.70 5.20 10.36
N ILE A 160 4.69 4.15 9.52
CA ILE A 160 5.42 4.11 8.25
C ILE A 160 4.58 4.79 7.16
N VAL A 161 5.25 5.55 6.29
CA VAL A 161 4.64 6.31 5.20
C VAL A 161 4.98 5.64 3.88
N GLY A 162 3.98 5.52 3.01
CA GLY A 162 4.14 4.87 1.72
C GLY A 162 4.05 3.34 1.82
N ASN A 163 4.31 2.69 0.68
CA ASN A 163 4.14 1.25 0.52
C ASN A 163 5.27 0.50 1.23
N VAL A 164 4.93 -0.54 1.97
CA VAL A 164 5.83 -1.40 2.72
C VAL A 164 5.79 -2.84 2.19
N PRO A 165 6.83 -3.65 2.44
CA PRO A 165 6.81 -5.06 2.06
C PRO A 165 5.74 -5.85 2.82
N ALA A 166 5.21 -6.90 2.21
CA ALA A 166 4.31 -7.84 2.89
C ALA A 166 4.94 -8.41 4.17
N LEU A 167 4.13 -8.54 5.23
CA LEU A 167 4.48 -9.32 6.41
C LEU A 167 4.84 -10.76 6.01
N THR A 168 5.93 -11.26 6.55
CA THR A 168 6.29 -12.68 6.39
C THR A 168 5.69 -13.46 7.55
N VAL A 169 5.02 -14.57 7.25
CA VAL A 169 4.35 -15.40 8.27
C VAL A 169 4.89 -16.83 8.22
N ASP A 170 5.25 -17.37 9.38
CA ASP A 170 5.54 -18.78 9.59
C ASP A 170 4.31 -19.44 10.21
N ALA A 171 3.71 -20.33 9.43
CA ALA A 171 2.50 -21.06 9.74
C ALA A 171 2.74 -22.55 10.04
N THR A 172 3.99 -22.98 10.18
CA THR A 172 4.35 -24.40 10.35
C THR A 172 3.80 -25.05 11.63
N LYS A 173 3.31 -24.25 12.58
CA LYS A 173 2.70 -24.68 13.84
C LYS A 173 1.18 -24.46 13.89
N LEU A 174 0.56 -24.13 12.76
CA LEU A 174 -0.90 -24.13 12.65
C LEU A 174 -1.44 -25.54 12.61
N LEU A 175 -2.64 -25.69 13.15
CA LEU A 175 -3.37 -26.95 13.15
C LEU A 175 -4.77 -26.73 12.55
N PRO A 176 -5.28 -27.65 11.72
CA PRO A 176 -4.56 -28.78 11.11
C PRO A 176 -3.35 -28.32 10.27
N ALA A 177 -2.37 -29.21 10.03
CA ALA A 177 -1.16 -28.86 9.28
C ALA A 177 -1.42 -28.41 7.83
N THR A 178 -2.63 -28.66 7.33
CA THR A 178 -3.16 -28.21 6.03
C THR A 178 -3.75 -26.80 6.06
N SER A 179 -3.76 -26.13 7.22
CA SER A 179 -4.14 -24.72 7.33
C SER A 179 -3.10 -23.83 6.67
N VAL A 180 -3.55 -22.77 6.00
CA VAL A 180 -2.72 -21.87 5.21
C VAL A 180 -2.84 -20.46 5.78
N ALA A 181 -1.69 -19.83 6.02
CA ALA A 181 -1.62 -18.39 6.29
C ALA A 181 -1.25 -17.62 5.02
N ARG A 182 -1.93 -16.51 4.74
CA ARG A 182 -1.64 -15.62 3.61
C ARG A 182 -1.65 -14.17 4.05
N VAL A 183 -0.75 -13.37 3.50
CA VAL A 183 -0.73 -11.92 3.66
C VAL A 183 -1.06 -11.29 2.31
N TYR A 184 -2.06 -10.41 2.30
CA TYR A 184 -2.44 -9.59 1.16
C TYR A 184 -1.95 -8.17 1.45
N ASP A 185 -0.88 -7.75 0.76
CA ASP A 185 -0.23 -6.45 0.95
C ASP A 185 -0.87 -5.34 0.10
N GLY A 186 -1.65 -5.72 -0.89
CA GLY A 186 -2.36 -4.78 -1.74
C GLY A 186 -1.54 -4.17 -2.84
N ASN A 187 -0.30 -4.61 -3.06
CA ASN A 187 0.71 -4.07 -3.98
C ASN A 187 0.32 -3.90 -5.47
N ASN A 188 -0.97 -3.91 -5.81
CA ASN A 188 -1.52 -3.70 -7.15
C ASN A 188 -1.01 -4.70 -8.18
N VAL A 189 -0.45 -5.83 -7.71
CA VAL A 189 -0.05 -6.94 -8.57
C VAL A 189 -1.29 -7.72 -8.98
N VAL A 190 -1.46 -7.81 -10.30
CA VAL A 190 -2.46 -8.68 -10.93
C VAL A 190 -1.77 -9.89 -11.53
N LEU A 191 -2.50 -11.01 -11.60
CA LEU A 191 -2.08 -12.21 -12.29
C LEU A 191 -1.89 -11.92 -13.79
N PRO A 192 -1.16 -12.78 -14.54
CA PRO A 192 -1.05 -12.66 -15.99
C PRO A 192 -2.40 -12.66 -16.72
N THR A 193 -3.46 -13.18 -16.09
CA THR A 193 -4.84 -13.15 -16.59
C THR A 193 -5.54 -11.80 -16.40
N GLY A 194 -4.89 -10.82 -15.75
CA GLY A 194 -5.49 -9.56 -15.32
C GLY A 194 -6.38 -9.66 -14.07
N ALA A 195 -6.55 -10.86 -13.51
CA ALA A 195 -7.30 -11.05 -12.27
C ALA A 195 -6.42 -10.75 -11.05
N TRP A 196 -7.02 -10.18 -10.00
CA TRP A 196 -6.36 -9.97 -8.71
C TRP A 196 -6.21 -11.25 -7.89
N CYS A 197 -7.10 -12.21 -8.13
CA CYS A 197 -7.25 -13.40 -7.31
C CYS A 197 -7.15 -14.65 -8.15
N THR A 198 -6.46 -15.66 -7.61
CA THR A 198 -6.51 -17.02 -8.16
C THR A 198 -7.85 -17.66 -7.85
N THR A 199 -8.33 -18.58 -8.69
CA THR A 199 -9.59 -19.30 -8.45
C THR A 199 -9.58 -20.20 -7.22
N LEU A 200 -8.39 -20.59 -6.74
CA LEU A 200 -8.23 -21.39 -5.51
C LEU A 200 -8.28 -20.54 -4.24
N ASP A 201 -8.20 -19.22 -4.36
CA ASP A 201 -8.25 -18.30 -3.23
C ASP A 201 -9.66 -17.74 -3.07
N LEU A 202 -10.49 -18.52 -2.37
CA LEU A 202 -11.92 -18.26 -2.23
C LEU A 202 -12.24 -16.98 -1.43
N VAL A 203 -11.31 -16.51 -0.60
CA VAL A 203 -11.50 -15.31 0.24
C VAL A 203 -10.96 -14.04 -0.41
N CYS A 204 -10.00 -14.17 -1.33
CA CYS A 204 -9.28 -13.06 -1.94
C CYS A 204 -10.19 -11.93 -2.45
N GLN A 205 -11.25 -12.25 -3.21
CA GLN A 205 -12.15 -11.23 -3.76
C GLN A 205 -12.77 -10.33 -2.68
N ALA A 206 -13.17 -10.91 -1.56
CA ALA A 206 -13.72 -10.15 -0.44
C ALA A 206 -12.61 -9.44 0.38
N ILE A 207 -11.42 -10.06 0.50
CA ILE A 207 -10.27 -9.52 1.25
C ILE A 207 -9.73 -8.23 0.62
N TYR A 208 -9.63 -8.15 -0.70
CA TYR A 208 -9.09 -6.95 -1.38
C TYR A 208 -9.91 -5.67 -1.13
N THR A 209 -11.15 -5.77 -0.64
CA THR A 209 -11.94 -4.60 -0.22
C THR A 209 -11.42 -3.95 1.07
N TYR A 210 -10.64 -4.67 1.88
CA TYR A 210 -10.05 -4.22 3.14
C TYR A 210 -8.58 -3.79 2.98
N VAL A 211 -7.90 -4.35 1.99
CA VAL A 211 -6.50 -4.09 1.70
C VAL A 211 -6.33 -2.67 1.13
N ARG A 212 -5.27 -1.97 1.52
CA ARG A 212 -4.93 -0.63 1.00
C ARG A 212 -3.42 -0.52 0.81
N ILE A 213 -2.98 -0.01 -0.33
CA ILE A 213 -1.57 0.34 -0.55
C ILE A 213 -1.21 1.54 0.30
N GLY A 214 0.00 1.49 0.86
CA GLY A 214 0.62 2.67 1.45
C GLY A 214 0.97 3.69 0.39
N GLU A 215 0.39 4.88 0.46
CA GLU A 215 0.67 5.98 -0.46
C GLU A 215 1.48 7.06 0.25
N GLN A 216 2.41 7.66 -0.48
CA GLN A 216 3.21 8.79 -0.04
C GLN A 216 2.84 10.02 -0.87
N ALA A 217 2.59 11.15 -0.20
CA ALA A 217 2.35 12.42 -0.87
C ALA A 217 3.54 12.83 -1.76
N VAL A 218 3.26 13.42 -2.94
CA VAL A 218 4.26 13.74 -3.99
C VAL A 218 5.44 14.57 -3.48
N ASP A 219 5.19 15.52 -2.57
CA ASP A 219 6.23 16.39 -1.98
C ASP A 219 6.47 16.07 -0.49
N TYR A 220 6.31 14.80 -0.10
CA TYR A 220 6.61 14.40 1.27
C TYR A 220 8.11 14.50 1.56
N GLY A 221 8.46 15.35 2.53
CA GLY A 221 9.79 15.41 3.13
C GLY A 221 9.79 14.84 4.55
N PHE A 222 10.90 14.24 4.96
CA PHE A 222 11.13 13.82 6.34
C PHE A 222 12.54 14.15 6.80
N TYR A 223 12.70 14.24 8.12
CA TYR A 223 13.97 14.36 8.80
C TYR A 223 13.96 13.39 9.96
N ASP A 224 15.00 12.54 10.04
CA ASP A 224 15.24 11.64 11.14
C ASP A 224 16.56 11.99 11.85
N THR A 225 16.57 11.79 13.16
CA THR A 225 17.76 11.98 13.99
C THR A 225 17.81 10.88 15.04
N ASN A 226 18.99 10.31 15.24
CA ASN A 226 19.26 9.38 16.32
C ASN A 226 19.91 10.08 17.54
N VAL A 227 20.06 11.40 17.48
CA VAL A 227 20.64 12.20 18.57
C VAL A 227 19.51 12.67 19.48
N PRO A 228 19.41 12.16 20.73
CA PRO A 228 18.25 12.40 21.61
C PRO A 228 18.10 13.87 22.05
N THR A 229 19.14 14.68 21.89
CA THR A 229 19.14 16.12 22.24
C THR A 229 18.68 17.01 21.09
N VAL A 230 18.57 16.50 19.86
CA VAL A 230 18.08 17.28 18.71
C VAL A 230 16.56 17.25 18.72
N LEU A 231 15.96 18.29 19.29
CA LEU A 231 14.50 18.45 19.42
C LEU A 231 13.91 19.50 18.48
N THR A 232 14.75 20.16 17.69
CA THR A 232 14.36 21.23 16.76
C THR A 232 14.86 20.92 15.36
N TYR A 233 14.04 21.24 14.36
CA TYR A 233 14.38 21.14 12.95
C TYR A 233 13.67 22.25 12.18
N THR A 234 14.37 22.88 11.24
CA THR A 234 13.82 23.92 10.37
C THR A 234 13.64 23.34 8.97
N VAL A 235 12.39 23.27 8.51
CA VAL A 235 12.08 22.86 7.14
C VAL A 235 12.39 24.03 6.19
N MET A 236 13.27 23.79 5.23
CA MET A 236 13.72 24.78 4.25
C MET A 236 13.07 24.52 2.88
N GLY A 237 13.11 25.50 1.98
CA GLY A 237 12.68 25.31 0.57
C GLY A 237 11.16 25.24 0.36
N LEU A 238 10.37 25.84 1.26
CA LEU A 238 8.91 25.85 1.14
C LEU A 238 8.43 26.86 0.08
N THR A 239 7.42 26.48 -0.70
CA THR A 239 6.79 27.34 -1.70
C THR A 239 5.77 28.26 -1.04
N THR A 240 5.90 29.58 -1.26
CA THR A 240 5.00 30.58 -0.67
C THR A 240 3.57 30.43 -1.20
N GLY A 241 2.57 30.58 -0.33
CA GLY A 241 1.16 30.43 -0.68
C GLY A 241 0.66 28.98 -0.73
N THR A 242 1.53 27.99 -0.51
CA THR A 242 1.15 26.57 -0.40
C THR A 242 0.91 26.19 1.06
N SER A 243 -0.15 25.41 1.34
CA SER A 243 -0.41 24.90 2.69
C SER A 243 0.46 23.68 2.98
N TYR A 244 1.20 23.71 4.09
CA TYR A 244 2.02 22.61 4.56
C TYR A 244 1.48 22.05 5.88
N TYR A 245 1.50 20.74 5.99
CA TYR A 245 1.18 19.99 7.20
C TYR A 245 2.47 19.38 7.74
N SER A 246 2.61 19.30 9.06
CA SER A 246 3.75 18.63 9.69
C SER A 246 3.29 17.72 10.82
N SER A 247 4.05 16.66 11.03
CA SER A 247 3.82 15.73 12.13
C SER A 247 5.15 15.20 12.65
N VAL A 248 5.19 14.88 13.94
CA VAL A 248 6.39 14.37 14.62
C VAL A 248 6.08 13.00 15.17
N THR A 249 7.05 12.09 15.09
CA THR A 249 6.99 10.76 15.70
C THR A 249 8.23 10.56 16.53
N ALA A 250 8.07 10.16 17.78
CA ALA A 250 9.20 9.75 18.61
C ALA A 250 9.64 8.32 18.23
N ALA A 251 10.94 8.05 18.25
CA ALA A 251 11.50 6.73 18.00
C ALA A 251 12.27 6.23 19.23
N ASN A 252 12.26 4.92 19.45
CA ASN A 252 13.16 4.25 20.39
C ASN A 252 13.70 2.95 19.76
N ALA A 253 14.40 2.13 20.54
CA ALA A 253 14.97 0.87 20.06
C ALA A 253 13.94 -0.16 19.53
N LEU A 254 12.65 -0.02 19.91
CA LEU A 254 11.55 -0.84 19.42
C LEU A 254 10.87 -0.23 18.18
N GLY A 255 11.29 0.95 17.74
CA GLY A 255 10.80 1.59 16.53
C GLY A 255 10.00 2.86 16.77
N LEU A 256 9.19 3.20 15.78
CA LEU A 256 8.42 4.45 15.73
C LEU A 256 7.18 4.38 16.62
N GLY A 257 6.97 5.44 17.39
CA GLY A 257 5.76 5.67 18.19
C GLY A 257 4.58 6.17 17.36
N PRO A 258 3.50 6.63 18.03
CA PRO A 258 2.38 7.25 17.37
C PRO A 258 2.78 8.61 16.80
N ARG A 259 2.18 8.97 15.67
CA ARG A 259 2.41 10.22 14.98
C ARG A 259 1.54 11.32 15.59
N ALA A 260 2.15 12.45 15.96
CA ALA A 260 1.46 13.62 16.49
C ALA A 260 1.42 14.73 15.44
N ALA A 261 0.24 15.31 15.19
CA ALA A 261 0.11 16.47 14.32
C ALA A 261 0.71 17.73 14.96
N SER A 262 1.18 18.66 14.13
CA SER A 262 1.63 19.96 14.61
C SER A 262 0.50 20.86 15.10
N PHE A 263 0.86 21.86 15.91
CA PHE A 263 0.01 23.00 16.19
C PHE A 263 0.73 24.29 15.76
N PRO A 264 0.16 25.11 14.85
CA PRO A 264 -1.10 24.88 14.14
C PRO A 264 -1.05 23.64 13.21
N PRO A 265 -2.21 23.06 12.84
CA PRO A 265 -2.27 21.87 11.98
C PRO A 265 -1.66 22.09 10.59
N SER A 266 -1.70 23.32 10.11
CA SER A 266 -1.04 23.72 8.87
C SER A 266 -0.46 25.12 8.97
N ILE A 267 0.50 25.39 8.10
CA ILE A 267 1.09 26.72 7.89
C ILE A 267 1.11 27.04 6.40
N ILE A 268 0.86 28.30 6.05
CA ILE A 268 1.01 28.81 4.69
C ILE A 268 2.16 29.83 4.73
N PRO A 269 3.32 29.54 4.13
CA PRO A 269 4.41 30.51 4.07
C PRO A 269 3.93 31.77 3.33
N PRO A 270 4.13 32.97 3.91
CA PRO A 270 3.58 34.20 3.37
C PRO A 270 4.19 34.49 2.00
N LYS A 271 3.38 35.04 1.08
CA LYS A 271 3.90 35.57 -0.18
C LYS A 271 4.79 36.77 0.13
N GLN A 272 5.99 36.79 -0.44
CA GLN A 272 6.86 37.95 -0.32
C GLN A 272 6.32 39.09 -1.18
N VAL A 273 6.43 40.32 -0.68
CA VAL A 273 6.17 41.52 -1.49
C VAL A 273 7.21 41.58 -2.62
N PRO A 274 6.82 41.94 -3.85
CA PRO A 274 7.78 42.09 -4.95
C PRO A 274 8.92 43.02 -4.58
N SER A 275 10.15 42.63 -4.91
CA SER A 275 11.30 43.52 -4.82
C SER A 275 11.14 44.70 -5.77
N GLN A 276 11.67 45.87 -5.40
CA GLN A 276 11.71 47.05 -6.26
C GLN A 276 12.40 46.71 -7.60
N PRO A 277 11.96 47.28 -8.74
CA PRO A 277 12.60 47.04 -10.03
C PRO A 277 14.09 47.34 -9.95
N THR A 278 14.92 46.42 -10.45
CA THR A 278 16.33 46.67 -10.71
C THR A 278 16.45 47.12 -12.17
N SER A 279 17.14 48.24 -12.38
CA SER A 279 17.31 48.92 -13.67
C SER A 279 18.19 48.14 -14.63
#